data_AF-A0A939JFE7-F1
#
_entry.id   AF-A0A939JFE7-F1
#
_cell.length_a   1.000
_cell.length_b   1.000
_cell.length_c   1.000
_cell.angle_alpha   90.00
_cell.angle_beta   90.00
_cell.angle_gamma   90.00
#
_symmetry.space_group_name_H-M   'P 1'
#
loop_
_entity.id
_entity.type
_entity.pdbx_description
1 polymer ?
#
loop_
_entity_poly.entity_id
_entity_poly.type
_entity_poly.pdbx_seq_one_letter_code
_entity_poly.pdbx_strand_id
1 'polypeptide(L)' 'MASLLLKRRQGHALRYLLLEMAAHQRVAAAMSGFQTIDGELVPFVTGELALRSGTAMLIGGLLVGTVLSEST' A
#
# COMPACT_ATOMS: atom_id res chain seq x y z
N MET A 1 -18.60 28.64 -18.46
CA MET A 1 -19.38 27.47 -17.96
C MET A 1 -18.58 26.17 -17.87
N ALA A 2 -17.56 25.93 -18.71
CA ALA A 2 -16.74 24.71 -18.67
C ALA A 2 -15.92 24.49 -17.38
N SER A 3 -15.44 25.55 -16.71
CA SER A 3 -14.59 25.40 -15.50
C SER A 3 -15.33 24.85 -14.29
N LEU A 4 -16.63 25.14 -14.14
CA LEU A 4 -17.46 24.59 -13.06
C LEU A 4 -17.69 23.08 -13.24
N LEU A 5 -17.80 22.62 -14.49
CA LEU A 5 -17.93 21.19 -14.81
C LEU A 5 -16.63 20.43 -14.55
N LEU A 6 -15.48 21.04 -14.86
CA LEU A 6 -14.16 20.49 -14.56
C LEU A 6 -13.93 20.33 -13.04
N LYS A 7 -14.28 21.35 -12.24
CA LYS A 7 -14.16 21.27 -10.77
C LYS A 7 -15.05 20.19 -10.15
N ARG A 8 -16.27 19.99 -10.66
CA ARG A 8 -17.17 18.92 -10.19
C ARG A 8 -16.56 17.53 -10.42
N ARG A 9 -15.99 17.30 -11.61
CA ARG A 9 -15.33 16.02 -11.94
C ARG A 9 -14.11 15.74 -11.05
N GLN A 10 -13.28 16.76 -10.79
CA GLN A 10 -12.14 16.65 -9.89
C GLN A 10 -12.57 16.31 -8.44
N GLY A 11 -13.64 16.94 -7.96
CA GLY A 11 -14.19 16.63 -6.63
C GLY A 11 -14.66 15.17 -6.50
N HIS A 12 -15.30 14.63 -7.54
CA HIS A 12 -15.69 13.21 -7.56
C HIS A 12 -14.48 12.28 -7.60
N ALA A 13 -13.50 12.54 -8.47
CA ALA A 13 -12.28 11.73 -8.56
C ALA A 13 -11.52 11.69 -7.23
N LEU A 14 -11.35 12.85 -6.58
CA LEU A 14 -10.73 12.92 -5.26
C LEU A 14 -11.50 12.13 -4.21
N ARG A 15 -12.83 12.23 -4.21
CA ARG A 15 -13.67 11.50 -3.24
C ARG A 15 -13.61 9.99 -3.45
N TYR A 16 -13.55 9.53 -4.71
CA TYR A 16 -13.33 8.11 -5.02
C TYR A 16 -11.97 7.64 -4.52
N LEU A 17 -10.91 8.39 -4.80
CA LEU A 17 -9.56 8.07 -4.33
C LEU A 17 -9.51 7.97 -2.81
N LEU A 18 -10.11 8.92 -2.09
CA LEU A 18 -10.15 8.89 -0.61
C LEU A 18 -10.92 7.68 -0.07
N LEU A 19 -12.02 7.28 -0.71
CA LEU A 19 -12.79 6.09 -0.32
C LEU A 19 -11.98 4.81 -0.58
N GLU A 20 -11.29 4.73 -1.70
CA GLU A 20 -10.43 3.60 -2.06
C GLU A 20 -9.25 3.49 -1.09
N MET A 21 -8.57 4.59 -0.78
CA MET A 21 -7.51 4.63 0.24
C MET A 21 -8.03 4.21 1.62
N ALA A 22 -9.22 4.67 2.04
CA ALA A 22 -9.80 4.28 3.32
C ALA A 22 -10.19 2.79 3.36
N ALA A 23 -10.66 2.23 2.24
CA ALA A 23 -10.93 0.81 2.11
C ALA A 23 -9.64 -0.02 2.20
N HIS A 24 -8.58 0.39 1.48
CA HIS A 24 -7.27 -0.24 1.58
C HIS A 24 -6.68 -0.15 2.98
N GLN A 25 -6.80 0.98 3.67
CA GLN A 25 -6.36 1.13 5.05
C GLN A 25 -7.13 0.22 6.01
N ARG A 26 -8.44 0.05 5.82
CA ARG A 26 -9.24 -0.90 6.63
C ARG A 26 -8.83 -2.35 6.39
N VAL A 27 -8.59 -2.73 5.14
CA VAL A 27 -8.10 -4.06 4.80
C VAL A 27 -6.72 -4.27 5.44
N ALA A 28 -5.80 -3.30 5.30
CA ALA A 28 -4.49 -3.36 5.94
C ALA A 28 -4.56 -3.43 7.47
N ALA A 29 -5.49 -2.72 8.11
CA ALA A 29 -5.70 -2.76 9.56
C ALA A 29 -6.35 -4.07 10.05
N ALA A 30 -7.08 -4.78 9.18
CA ALA A 30 -7.63 -6.11 9.47
C ALA A 30 -6.61 -7.24 9.27
N MET A 31 -5.48 -6.97 8.60
CA MET A 31 -4.41 -7.94 8.44
C MET A 31 -3.59 -8.02 9.72
N SER A 32 -3.61 -9.18 10.38
CA SER A 32 -2.77 -9.50 11.55
C SER A 32 -1.26 -9.47 11.23
N GLY A 33 -0.91 -9.45 9.95
CA GLY A 33 0.46 -9.43 9.45
C GLY A 33 0.49 -9.41 7.93
N PHE A 34 1.70 -9.38 7.37
CA PHE A 34 1.93 -9.48 5.93
C PHE A 34 2.27 -10.90 5.53
N GLN A 35 1.80 -11.35 4.37
CA GLN A 35 2.12 -12.68 3.89
C GLN A 35 3.38 -12.66 3.01
N THR A 36 4.29 -13.61 3.16
CA THR A 36 5.46 -13.77 2.29
C THR A 36 5.13 -14.67 1.09
N ILE A 37 6.05 -14.77 0.14
CA ILE A 37 5.91 -15.69 -1.01
C ILE A 37 5.81 -17.16 -0.59
N ASP A 38 6.44 -17.51 0.53
CA ASP A 38 6.41 -18.85 1.11
C ASP A 38 5.11 -19.12 1.90
N GLY A 39 4.21 -18.14 1.95
CA GLY A 39 2.95 -18.21 2.67
C GLY A 39 3.08 -17.94 4.18
N GLU A 40 4.27 -17.57 4.67
CA GLU A 40 4.50 -17.22 6.06
C GLU A 40 3.88 -15.87 6.40
N LEU A 41 3.40 -15.72 7.64
CA LEU A 41 2.80 -14.47 8.11
C LEU A 41 3.82 -13.70 8.96
N VAL A 42 4.29 -12.57 8.45
CA VAL A 42 5.16 -11.63 9.16
C VAL A 42 4.28 -10.68 9.99
N PRO A 43 4.53 -10.52 11.30
CA PRO A 43 3.78 -9.58 12.13
C PRO A 43 3.77 -8.16 11.55
N PHE A 44 2.64 -7.48 11.69
CA PHE A 44 2.45 -6.14 11.11
C PHE A 44 3.58 -5.18 11.49
N VAL A 45 3.97 -5.12 12.76
CA VAL A 45 5.04 -4.20 13.23
C VAL A 45 6.38 -4.49 12.54
N THR A 46 6.73 -5.76 12.36
CA THR A 46 7.97 -6.19 11.73
C THR A 46 7.96 -5.88 10.23
N GLY A 47 6.85 -6.19 9.55
CA GLY A 47 6.72 -5.90 8.13
C GLY A 47 6.67 -4.39 7.85
N GLU A 48 5.99 -3.62 8.70
CA GLU A 48 5.96 -2.16 8.57
C GLU A 48 7.36 -1.56 8.75
N LEU A 49 8.13 -2.06 9.72
CA LEU A 49 9.52 -1.63 9.91
C LEU A 49 10.37 -1.95 8.68
N ALA A 50 10.24 -3.16 8.11
CA ALA A 50 10.96 -3.56 6.90
C ALA A 50 10.59 -2.70 5.67
N LEU A 51 9.31 -2.34 5.53
CA LEU A 51 8.83 -1.44 4.48
C LEU A 51 9.40 -0.03 4.67
N ARG A 52 9.41 0.49 5.91
CA ARG A 52 9.95 1.81 6.22
C ARG A 52 11.48 1.87 6.06
N SER A 53 12.20 0.79 6.36
CA SER A 53 13.65 0.71 6.15
C SER A 53 14.03 0.44 4.69
N GLY A 54 13.06 0.16 3.81
CA GLY A 54 13.31 -0.16 2.41
C GLY A 54 13.97 -1.52 2.19
N THR A 55 13.99 -2.38 3.21
CA THR A 55 14.50 -3.77 3.15
C THR A 55 13.44 -4.76 2.70
N ALA A 56 12.20 -4.31 2.55
CA ALA A 56 11.12 -5.05 1.92
C ALA A 56 10.20 -4.12 1.12
N MET A 57 9.42 -4.69 0.20
CA MET A 57 8.34 -4.02 -0.53
C MET A 57 7.08 -4.89 -0.58
N LEU A 58 5.93 -4.28 -0.86
CA LEU A 58 4.68 -5.00 -1.10
C LEU A 58 4.42 -5.20 -2.59
N ILE A 59 4.21 -6.45 -3.01
CA ILE A 59 3.84 -6.82 -4.39
C ILE A 59 2.57 -7.67 -4.32
N GLY A 60 1.45 -7.16 -4.86
CA GLY A 60 0.18 -7.91 -4.87
C GLY A 60 -0.34 -8.28 -3.47
N GLY A 61 0.07 -7.55 -2.42
CA GLY A 61 -0.26 -7.87 -1.02
C GLY A 61 0.75 -8.77 -0.31
N LEU A 62 1.80 -9.23 -1.00
CA LEU A 62 2.87 -10.04 -0.43
C LEU A 62 4.06 -9.17 -0.02
N LEU A 63 4.64 -9.43 1.15
CA LEU A 63 5.87 -8.82 1.62
C LEU A 63 7.07 -9.55 1.01
N VAL A 64 7.87 -8.81 0.24
CA VAL A 64 9.04 -9.32 -0.47
C VAL A 64 10.28 -8.58 0.01
N GLY A 65 11.27 -9.30 0.51
CA GLY A 65 12.56 -8.72 0.88
C GLY A 65 13.30 -8.15 -0.32
N THR A 66 13.88 -6.97 -0.19
CA THR A 66 14.74 -6.37 -1.21
C THR A 66 16.18 -6.76 -0.91
N VAL A 67 16.79 -7.53 -1.81
CA VAL A 67 18.24 -7.67 -1.81
C VAL A 67 18.76 -6.44 -2.55
N LEU A 68 19.36 -5.49 -1.84
CA LEU A 68 20.14 -4.46 -2.49
C LEU A 68 21.23 -5.19 -3.28
N SER A 69 21.07 -5.24 -4.60
CA SER A 69 22.13 -5.70 -5.48
C SER A 69 23.31 -4.78 -5.22
N GLU A 70 24.32 -5.27 -4.49
CA GLU A 70 25.62 -4.62 -4.45
C GLU A 70 26.12 -4.56 -5.88
N SER A 71 25.91 -3.43 -6.53
CA SER A 71 26.52 -3.12 -7.82
C SER A 71 28.02 -3.08 -7.58
N THR A 72 28.67 -4.21 -7.82
CA THR A 72 30.12 -4.34 -7.90
C THR A 72 30.53 -4.33 -9.36
#